data_AF-A0A232F963-F1
#
_entry.id   AF-A0A232F963-F1
#
_cell.length_a   1.000
_cell.length_b   1.000
_cell.length_c   1.000
_cell.angle_alpha   90.00
_cell.angle_beta   90.00
_cell.angle_gamma   90.00
#
_symmetry.space_group_name_H-M   'P 1'
#
loop_
_entity.id
_entity.type
_entity.pdbx_description
1 polymer ?
#
loop_
_entity_poly.entity_id
_entity_poly.type
_entity_poly.pdbx_seq_one_letter_code
_entity_poly.pdbx_strand_id
1 'polypeptide(L)'
;MAKVKCLAALLLIALASTEAALGPRGYGTRFGSAPLLERFAWRILDWNYPNEVSRQQAIASGDFQPENALPVGIEIWRDKLFVSVPRWKNGIPATLNYIPLNSVRGGAPKLNPYPSWAQNVAGACGSGLTTVYRIHADVCDRLWVLDVGTIGIGNTTVQACPYTLNVFDLTTDKLLRQYRLRPEDVNQNTFIANIAIDLGKGGCDDAFAYMSDELGYGLIVYSWQLNKSWRLYHSYFMPDPLAGDYNIGGLNFQWGEEGIFGMSLSPIALDGFRTLFFHPLSSNREFAVSTRILRDESRAEDSWHDFQVLPERGPLGHSTAEVMDDNGLQFFNLVDQNAVGCWNSLLPYAPSNQAVVARHDEAMIFPADVKVNRGLLWIMTDRMPVFLVSTLNYTDVNFRILTVPVRDAIAGTVCDNSPWTYTGNQLGGPYGQPWWDR
;
A
#
# COMPACT_ATOMS: atom_id res chain seq x y z
N MET A 1 14.98 24.35 -25.19
CA MET A 1 14.37 25.03 -26.36
C MET A 1 14.03 23.97 -27.40
N ALA A 2 12.98 24.23 -28.17
CA ALA A 2 12.42 23.44 -29.28
C ALA A 2 11.45 22.29 -28.92
N LYS A 3 10.16 22.67 -28.96
CA LYS A 3 8.99 21.81 -29.19
C LYS A 3 9.06 21.21 -30.59
N VAL A 4 8.54 19.99 -30.77
CA VAL A 4 8.00 19.56 -32.07
C VAL A 4 6.60 18.98 -31.83
N LYS A 5 5.60 19.72 -32.31
CA LYS A 5 4.23 19.25 -32.55
C LYS A 5 4.24 18.52 -33.90
N CYS A 6 3.61 17.36 -33.98
CA CYS A 6 3.21 16.79 -35.26
C CYS A 6 1.68 16.66 -35.28
N LEU A 7 1.04 17.52 -36.08
CA LEU A 7 -0.33 17.33 -36.55
C LEU A 7 -0.28 16.35 -37.73
N ALA A 8 -1.13 15.33 -37.72
CA ALA A 8 -1.55 14.63 -38.93
C ALA A 8 -3.07 14.54 -38.93
N ALA A 9 -3.67 15.21 -39.91
CA ALA A 9 -5.08 15.08 -40.25
C ALA A 9 -5.25 13.82 -41.12
N LEU A 10 -6.27 13.01 -40.85
CA LEU A 10 -6.80 12.07 -41.83
C LEU A 10 -8.32 11.98 -41.74
N LEU A 11 -8.91 11.94 -42.93
CA LEU A 11 -10.30 12.10 -43.30
C LEU A 11 -11.26 11.10 -42.64
N LEU A 12 -12.44 11.60 -42.30
CA LEU A 12 -13.65 10.81 -42.10
C LEU A 12 -14.10 10.17 -43.43
N ILE A 13 -14.27 8.85 -43.43
CA ILE A 13 -15.18 8.15 -44.34
C ILE A 13 -16.14 7.35 -43.47
N ALA A 14 -17.40 7.78 -43.46
CA ALA A 14 -18.50 7.06 -42.83
C ALA A 14 -18.92 5.90 -43.73
N LEU A 15 -18.82 4.68 -43.21
CA LEU A 15 -19.53 3.52 -43.74
C LEU A 15 -20.43 2.99 -42.63
N ALA A 16 -21.73 3.17 -42.86
CA ALA A 16 -22.78 2.58 -42.04
C ALA A 16 -22.86 1.09 -42.35
N SER A 17 -22.61 0.25 -41.36
CA SER A 17 -22.99 -1.16 -41.36
C SER A 17 -23.90 -1.42 -40.16
N THR A 18 -25.10 -1.90 -40.48
CA THR A 18 -26.20 -2.22 -39.55
C THR A 18 -25.85 -3.41 -38.68
N GLU A 19 -25.67 -3.21 -37.37
CA GLU A 19 -25.65 -4.31 -36.40
C GLU A 19 -27.06 -4.60 -35.88
N ALA A 20 -27.49 -5.84 -36.14
CA ALA A 20 -28.71 -6.42 -35.62
C ALA A 20 -28.45 -7.03 -34.23
N ALA A 21 -29.24 -6.58 -33.25
CA ALA A 21 -29.73 -7.31 -32.08
C ALA A 21 -28.80 -8.31 -31.36
N LEU A 22 -28.19 -7.87 -30.26
CA LEU A 22 -27.67 -8.75 -29.21
C LEU A 22 -28.77 -9.11 -28.21
N GLY A 23 -29.12 -10.39 -28.14
CA GLY A 23 -29.88 -11.00 -27.05
C GLY A 23 -28.99 -11.37 -25.85
N PRO A 24 -29.55 -11.54 -24.64
CA PRO A 24 -28.79 -11.67 -23.41
C PRO A 24 -28.54 -13.15 -23.04
N ARG A 25 -27.31 -13.46 -22.61
CA ARG A 25 -26.91 -14.44 -21.56
C ARG A 25 -25.50 -14.98 -21.85
N GLY A 26 -24.53 -14.47 -21.11
CA GLY A 26 -23.22 -15.10 -20.92
C GLY A 26 -22.85 -14.96 -19.45
N TYR A 27 -22.74 -16.09 -18.76
CA TYR A 27 -22.38 -16.19 -17.34
C TYR A 27 -21.02 -15.51 -17.09
N GLY A 28 -21.03 -14.42 -16.33
CA GLY A 28 -19.83 -13.84 -15.75
C GLY A 28 -19.32 -14.72 -14.61
N THR A 29 -18.04 -15.06 -14.68
CA THR A 29 -17.23 -15.68 -13.63
C THR A 29 -17.49 -15.03 -12.28
N ARG A 30 -17.76 -15.85 -11.24
CA ARG A 30 -18.01 -15.39 -9.87
C ARG A 30 -16.72 -14.77 -9.30
N PHE A 31 -16.60 -13.46 -9.37
CA PHE A 31 -15.67 -12.68 -8.55
C PHE A 31 -16.35 -12.37 -7.20
N GLY A 32 -15.57 -12.27 -6.11
CA GLY A 32 -16.01 -12.22 -4.71
C GLY A 32 -17.38 -11.60 -4.46
N SER A 33 -18.28 -12.35 -3.80
CA SER A 33 -19.70 -12.00 -3.64
C SER A 33 -19.99 -10.92 -2.58
N ALA A 34 -18.97 -10.41 -1.89
CA ALA A 34 -19.15 -9.49 -0.77
C ALA A 34 -19.27 -8.04 -1.26
N PRO A 35 -20.30 -7.28 -0.82
CA PRO A 35 -20.43 -5.88 -1.19
C PRO A 35 -19.29 -5.07 -0.58
N LEU A 36 -18.53 -4.36 -1.42
CA LEU A 36 -17.58 -3.34 -1.00
C LEU A 36 -18.35 -2.19 -0.32
N LEU A 37 -18.02 -1.91 0.93
CA LEU A 37 -18.64 -0.84 1.69
C LEU A 37 -17.77 0.42 1.63
N GLU A 38 -18.29 1.49 1.04
CA GLU A 38 -17.67 2.80 1.09
C GLU A 38 -17.75 3.37 2.51
N ARG A 39 -16.60 3.49 3.18
CA ARG A 39 -16.53 4.13 4.51
C ARG A 39 -16.37 5.62 4.37
N PHE A 40 -15.45 6.06 3.52
CA PHE A 40 -15.20 7.48 3.29
C PHE A 40 -14.93 7.73 1.83
N ALA A 41 -15.34 8.89 1.34
CA ALA A 41 -15.19 9.28 -0.04
C ALA A 41 -15.01 10.79 -0.15
N TRP A 42 -14.02 11.22 -0.94
CA TRP A 42 -13.70 12.63 -1.13
C TRP A 42 -13.61 12.94 -2.61
N ARG A 43 -14.25 14.06 -2.98
CA ARG A 43 -13.92 14.74 -4.24
C ARG A 43 -12.59 15.47 -4.11
N ILE A 44 -12.40 16.13 -2.98
CA ILE A 44 -11.23 16.92 -2.61
C ILE A 44 -11.00 16.80 -1.10
N LEU A 45 -9.75 16.81 -0.65
CA LEU A 45 -9.43 16.74 0.78
C LEU A 45 -9.57 18.12 1.45
N ASP A 46 -9.86 18.11 2.74
CA ASP A 46 -9.86 19.29 3.60
C ASP A 46 -9.39 18.93 5.01
N TRP A 47 -8.96 19.93 5.79
CA TRP A 47 -8.40 19.73 7.13
C TRP A 47 -9.21 20.46 8.20
N ASN A 48 -9.20 19.94 9.43
CA ASN A 48 -9.82 20.57 10.60
C ASN A 48 -8.95 21.72 11.11
N TYR A 49 -8.93 22.82 10.37
CA TYR A 49 -8.36 24.08 10.83
C TYR A 49 -9.07 24.57 12.10
N PRO A 50 -8.36 25.25 13.03
CA PRO A 50 -8.96 25.76 14.26
C PRO A 50 -10.20 26.65 14.03
N ASN A 51 -10.23 27.38 12.91
CA ASN A 51 -11.38 28.18 12.48
C ASN A 51 -11.29 28.51 10.98
N GLU A 52 -12.39 28.99 10.40
CA GLU A 52 -12.45 29.31 8.96
C GLU A 52 -11.49 30.44 8.57
N VAL A 53 -11.21 31.40 9.45
CA VAL A 53 -10.26 32.49 9.16
C VAL A 53 -8.86 31.93 8.91
N SER A 54 -8.38 31.03 9.77
CA SER A 54 -7.07 30.38 9.60
C SER A 54 -7.01 29.51 8.34
N ARG A 55 -8.12 28.86 7.99
CA ARG A 55 -8.24 28.10 6.74
C ARG A 55 -8.13 29.00 5.52
N GLN A 56 -8.87 30.11 5.49
CA GLN A 56 -8.84 31.07 4.38
C GLN A 56 -7.49 31.77 4.26
N GLN A 57 -6.82 32.06 5.38
CA GLN A 57 -5.46 32.58 5.38
C GLN A 57 -4.48 31.58 4.76
N ALA A 58 -4.56 30.29 5.12
CA ALA A 58 -3.72 29.25 4.53
C ALA A 58 -3.97 29.08 3.02
N ILE A 59 -5.23 29.22 2.58
CA ILE A 59 -5.55 29.22 1.15
C ILE A 59 -4.94 30.46 0.46
N ALA A 60 -5.09 31.64 1.05
CA ALA A 60 -4.59 32.89 0.48
C ALA A 60 -3.06 32.96 0.45
N SER A 61 -2.35 32.36 1.42
CA SER A 61 -0.88 32.27 1.43
C SER A 61 -0.34 31.16 0.52
N GLY A 62 -1.19 30.21 0.11
CA GLY A 62 -0.79 29.03 -0.64
C GLY A 62 -0.29 27.87 0.23
N ASP A 63 -0.32 28.01 1.55
CA ASP A 63 0.00 26.95 2.54
C ASP A 63 -1.04 25.82 2.51
N PHE A 64 -2.22 26.09 1.96
CA PHE A 64 -3.24 25.09 1.69
C PHE A 64 -3.78 25.21 0.26
N GLN A 65 -3.54 24.19 -0.55
CA GLN A 65 -4.07 24.04 -1.91
C GLN A 65 -4.79 22.69 -1.97
N PRO A 66 -6.11 22.64 -1.74
CA PRO A 66 -6.87 21.40 -1.67
C PRO A 66 -6.67 20.47 -2.89
N GLU A 67 -6.52 21.05 -4.08
CA GLU A 67 -6.36 20.35 -5.37
C GLU A 67 -4.98 19.67 -5.52
N ASN A 68 -4.06 19.96 -4.61
CA ASN A 68 -2.73 19.37 -4.60
C ASN A 68 -2.62 18.17 -3.66
N ALA A 69 -3.68 17.87 -2.89
CA ALA A 69 -3.68 16.81 -1.92
C ALA A 69 -4.11 15.46 -2.52
N LEU A 70 -3.28 14.44 -2.33
CA LEU A 70 -3.61 13.05 -2.65
C LEU A 70 -3.25 12.16 -1.45
N PRO A 71 -4.23 11.47 -0.85
CA PRO A 71 -3.98 10.50 0.21
C PRO A 71 -3.47 9.19 -0.37
N VAL A 72 -2.42 8.59 0.20
CA VAL A 72 -1.78 7.39 -0.37
C VAL A 72 -1.80 6.18 0.54
N GLY A 73 -1.84 6.35 1.87
CA GLY A 73 -1.66 5.26 2.83
C GLY A 73 -2.57 5.39 4.03
N ILE A 74 -2.92 4.25 4.62
CA ILE A 74 -3.81 4.17 5.78
C ILE A 74 -3.27 3.23 6.84
N GLU A 75 -3.65 3.47 8.09
CA GLU A 75 -3.41 2.53 9.19
C GLU A 75 -4.51 2.65 10.24
N ILE A 76 -4.86 1.56 10.90
CA ILE A 76 -5.97 1.49 11.85
C ILE A 76 -5.44 1.11 13.23
N TRP A 77 -5.60 2.02 14.18
CA TRP A 77 -5.37 1.73 15.59
C TRP A 77 -6.57 2.16 16.42
N ARG A 78 -7.26 1.19 17.03
CA ARG A 78 -8.47 1.38 17.84
C ARG A 78 -9.51 2.21 17.10
N ASP A 79 -9.71 3.47 17.48
CA ASP A 79 -10.65 4.42 16.92
C ASP A 79 -9.98 5.51 16.07
N LYS A 80 -8.68 5.42 15.79
CA LYS A 80 -7.95 6.28 14.85
C LYS A 80 -7.72 5.53 13.54
N LEU A 81 -8.26 6.08 12.46
CA LEU A 81 -7.86 5.73 11.08
C LEU A 81 -6.86 6.79 10.62
N PHE A 82 -5.59 6.44 10.59
CA PHE A 82 -4.54 7.29 10.05
C PHE A 82 -4.62 7.37 8.54
N VAL A 83 -4.30 8.55 7.99
CA VAL A 83 -4.26 8.83 6.56
C VAL A 83 -3.03 9.68 6.27
N SER A 84 -2.16 9.21 5.39
CA SER A 84 -0.99 9.96 4.93
C SER A 84 -1.25 10.69 3.62
N VAL A 85 -0.73 11.91 3.52
CA VAL A 85 -0.82 12.80 2.36
C VAL A 85 0.59 13.32 2.05
N PRO A 86 1.31 12.74 1.07
CA PRO A 86 2.68 13.15 0.75
C PRO A 86 2.74 14.56 0.19
N ARG A 87 3.86 15.26 0.39
CA ARG A 87 4.04 16.63 -0.11
C ARG A 87 4.61 16.67 -1.53
N TRP A 88 3.98 15.96 -2.46
CA TRP A 88 4.37 15.95 -3.89
C TRP A 88 4.12 17.28 -4.59
N LYS A 89 3.09 18.02 -4.14
CA LYS A 89 2.76 19.36 -4.61
C LYS A 89 2.67 20.29 -3.40
N ASN A 90 2.78 21.60 -3.63
CA ASN A 90 2.70 22.61 -2.58
C ASN A 90 1.30 22.68 -1.94
N GLY A 91 1.22 23.27 -0.75
CA GLY A 91 -0.05 23.54 -0.08
C GLY A 91 -0.64 22.33 0.66
N ILE A 92 0.22 21.42 1.15
CA ILE A 92 -0.16 20.29 2.00
C ILE A 92 0.13 20.62 3.46
N PRO A 93 -0.90 20.94 4.27
CA PRO A 93 -0.68 21.56 5.55
C PRO A 93 -0.28 20.52 6.62
N ALA A 94 -0.66 19.25 6.46
CA ALA A 94 -0.19 18.14 7.29
C ALA A 94 -0.06 16.84 6.48
N THR A 95 1.10 16.18 6.62
CA THR A 95 1.41 14.95 5.86
C THR A 95 0.91 13.69 6.57
N LEU A 96 0.82 13.70 7.90
CA LEU A 96 0.26 12.61 8.68
C LEU A 96 -0.99 13.09 9.41
N ASN A 97 -2.09 12.36 9.25
CA ASN A 97 -3.40 12.76 9.74
C ASN A 97 -4.17 11.55 10.29
N TYR A 98 -5.31 11.80 10.94
CA TYR A 98 -6.26 10.76 11.33
C TYR A 98 -7.73 11.21 11.26
N ILE A 99 -8.61 10.21 11.18
CA ILE A 99 -10.07 10.31 11.28
C ILE A 99 -10.51 9.55 12.55
N PRO A 100 -11.28 10.17 13.47
CA PRO A 100 -11.80 9.50 14.66
C PRO A 100 -13.04 8.66 14.31
N LEU A 101 -12.86 7.34 14.24
CA LEU A 101 -13.89 6.35 13.86
C LEU A 101 -15.05 6.26 14.87
N ASN A 102 -14.85 6.72 16.11
CA ASN A 102 -15.88 6.73 17.15
C ASN A 102 -16.98 7.77 16.90
N SER A 103 -16.67 8.84 16.15
CA SER A 103 -17.53 10.02 15.94
C SER A 103 -17.85 10.26 14.47
N VAL A 104 -17.01 9.78 13.55
CA VAL A 104 -17.21 9.89 12.11
C VAL A 104 -17.50 8.52 11.51
N ARG A 105 -18.70 8.36 10.94
CA ARG A 105 -19.19 7.07 10.39
C ARG A 105 -19.25 7.00 8.87
N GLY A 106 -19.08 8.13 8.17
CA GLY A 106 -19.20 8.20 6.72
C GLY A 106 -18.88 9.57 6.12
N GLY A 107 -18.95 9.65 4.79
CA GLY A 107 -18.86 10.89 4.02
C GLY A 107 -17.43 11.34 3.69
N ALA A 108 -17.23 12.65 3.60
CA ALA A 108 -15.96 13.30 3.27
C ALA A 108 -15.39 14.05 4.48
N PRO A 109 -14.95 13.35 5.56
CA PRO A 109 -14.51 14.03 6.76
C PRO A 109 -13.24 14.83 6.53
N LYS A 110 -13.12 15.94 7.24
CA LYS A 110 -11.88 16.71 7.32
C LYS A 110 -10.83 15.94 8.11
N LEU A 111 -9.58 16.05 7.69
CA LEU A 111 -8.44 15.37 8.29
C LEU A 111 -7.93 16.12 9.53
N ASN A 112 -7.55 15.38 10.58
CA ASN A 112 -6.92 15.93 11.78
C ASN A 112 -5.41 15.68 11.72
N PRO A 113 -4.56 16.71 11.75
CA PRO A 113 -3.11 16.52 11.79
C PRO A 113 -2.66 15.72 12.99
N TYR A 114 -1.73 14.79 12.76
CA TYR A 114 -1.16 13.94 13.79
C TYR A 114 0.37 14.14 13.90
N PRO A 115 0.93 14.20 15.13
CA PRO A 115 0.21 14.30 16.40
C PRO A 115 -0.40 15.70 16.61
N SER A 116 0.06 16.71 15.87
CA SER A 116 -0.44 18.08 15.94
C SER A 116 -0.09 18.87 14.67
N TRP A 117 -0.68 20.07 14.53
CA TRP A 117 -0.29 21.07 13.53
C TRP A 117 1.19 21.45 13.62
N ALA A 118 1.70 21.66 14.84
CA ALA A 118 3.08 22.10 15.07
C ALA A 118 4.12 21.05 14.62
N GLN A 119 3.78 19.76 14.72
CA GLN A 119 4.65 18.66 14.30
C GLN A 119 4.43 18.26 12.82
N ASN A 120 3.68 19.06 12.07
CA ASN A 120 3.48 18.88 10.63
C ASN A 120 4.08 20.03 9.81
N VAL A 121 5.00 20.82 10.37
CA VAL A 121 5.68 21.86 9.60
C VAL A 121 6.76 21.22 8.69
N ALA A 122 6.58 21.33 7.38
CA ALA A 122 7.52 20.81 6.40
C ALA A 122 8.90 21.48 6.53
N GLY A 123 9.98 20.70 6.48
CA GLY A 123 11.35 21.24 6.58
C GLY A 123 11.79 21.64 7.99
N ALA A 124 10.92 21.54 9.02
CA ALA A 124 11.28 21.75 10.41
C ALA A 124 11.98 20.50 10.98
N CYS A 125 13.16 20.19 10.46
CA CYS A 125 13.84 18.93 10.71
C CYS A 125 14.04 18.65 12.21
N GLY A 126 13.68 17.44 12.65
CA GLY A 126 13.79 16.99 14.03
C GLY A 126 12.57 17.32 14.91
N SER A 127 11.78 18.35 14.57
CA SER A 127 10.57 18.74 15.33
C SER A 127 9.27 18.57 14.55
N GLY A 128 9.32 18.55 13.22
CA GLY A 128 8.18 18.35 12.33
C GLY A 128 8.41 17.24 11.31
N LEU A 129 7.30 16.65 10.85
CA LEU A 129 7.27 15.66 9.77
C LEU A 129 7.21 16.39 8.42
N THR A 130 8.05 15.97 7.47
CA THR A 130 8.17 16.56 6.13
C THR A 130 7.38 15.81 5.06
N THR A 131 7.54 14.51 4.89
CA THR A 131 6.68 13.71 3.99
C THR A 131 6.58 12.29 4.51
N VAL A 132 5.36 11.79 4.63
CA VAL A 132 5.07 10.43 5.11
C VAL A 132 4.27 9.68 4.05
N TYR A 133 4.66 8.42 3.80
CA TYR A 133 3.99 7.50 2.88
C TYR A 133 3.23 6.40 3.65
N ARG A 134 3.80 5.20 3.78
CA ARG A 134 3.21 4.14 4.60
C ARG A 134 3.68 4.28 6.05
N ILE A 135 2.82 3.84 6.96
CA ILE A 135 3.00 3.86 8.41
C ILE A 135 2.50 2.52 8.95
N HIS A 136 2.91 2.17 10.17
CA HIS A 136 2.48 0.94 10.81
C HIS A 136 2.18 1.15 12.28
N ALA A 137 1.03 0.67 12.74
CA ALA A 137 0.66 0.65 14.15
C ALA A 137 0.88 -0.77 14.68
N ASP A 138 1.84 -0.94 15.58
CA ASP A 138 2.14 -2.26 16.14
C ASP A 138 1.23 -2.61 17.33
N VAL A 139 1.29 -3.87 17.75
CA VAL A 139 0.51 -4.40 18.88
C VAL A 139 0.93 -3.82 20.24
N CYS A 140 2.01 -3.04 20.28
CA CYS A 140 2.54 -2.39 21.49
C CYS A 140 2.06 -0.94 21.62
N ASP A 141 1.01 -0.57 20.87
CA ASP A 141 0.48 0.79 20.80
C ASP A 141 1.54 1.81 20.33
N ARG A 142 2.43 1.44 19.41
CA ARG A 142 3.39 2.35 18.78
C ARG A 142 3.08 2.59 17.31
N LEU A 143 3.11 3.85 16.89
CA LEU A 143 3.03 4.22 15.48
C LEU A 143 4.42 4.47 14.92
N TRP A 144 4.81 3.67 13.94
CA TRP A 144 6.07 3.78 13.23
C TRP A 144 5.86 4.59 11.96
N VAL A 145 6.54 5.73 11.89
CA VAL A 145 6.38 6.74 10.83
C VAL A 145 7.75 7.06 10.24
N LEU A 146 7.98 6.67 9.00
CA LEU A 146 9.14 7.13 8.26
C LEU A 146 8.84 8.49 7.63
N ASP A 147 9.56 9.52 8.06
CA ASP A 147 9.64 10.80 7.37
C ASP A 147 10.80 10.73 6.37
N VAL A 148 10.47 10.80 5.08
CA VAL A 148 11.47 10.75 4.00
C VAL A 148 12.21 12.06 3.81
N GLY A 149 11.74 13.15 4.42
CA GLY A 149 12.43 14.44 4.41
C GLY A 149 12.36 15.20 3.08
N THR A 150 11.67 14.68 2.07
CA THR A 150 11.55 15.30 0.74
C THR A 150 10.28 16.14 0.59
N ILE A 151 10.35 17.16 -0.27
CA ILE A 151 9.19 17.94 -0.75
C ILE A 151 9.27 17.94 -2.28
N GLY A 152 8.12 17.84 -2.95
CA GLY A 152 8.04 17.69 -4.39
C GLY A 152 8.11 16.23 -4.84
N ILE A 153 8.03 16.02 -6.15
CA ILE A 153 8.20 14.72 -6.81
C ILE A 153 8.87 14.93 -8.17
N GLY A 154 9.60 13.92 -8.66
CA GLY A 154 10.32 13.97 -9.92
C GLY A 154 11.32 15.14 -9.95
N ASN A 155 11.22 15.99 -10.97
CA ASN A 155 12.12 17.14 -11.16
C ASN A 155 11.96 18.27 -10.14
N THR A 156 10.93 18.24 -9.29
CA THR A 156 10.71 19.24 -8.23
C THR A 156 11.17 18.75 -6.85
N THR A 157 11.68 17.52 -6.77
CA THR A 157 12.09 16.90 -5.50
C THR A 157 13.25 17.66 -4.87
N VAL A 158 13.06 18.05 -3.61
CA VAL A 158 14.09 18.67 -2.76
C VAL A 158 14.18 17.87 -1.47
N GLN A 159 15.39 17.44 -1.10
CA GLN A 159 15.66 16.85 0.21
C GLN A 159 15.76 17.97 1.26
N ALA A 160 14.64 18.30 1.89
CA ALA A 160 14.57 19.37 2.90
C ALA A 160 15.12 18.92 4.27
N CYS A 161 14.89 17.65 4.63
CA CYS A 161 15.36 17.04 5.88
C CYS A 161 16.01 15.68 5.63
N PRO A 162 16.84 15.14 6.54
CA PRO A 162 17.26 13.75 6.49
C PRO A 162 16.10 12.78 6.69
N TYR A 163 16.25 11.53 6.23
CA TYR A 163 15.34 10.43 6.56
C TYR A 163 15.31 10.19 8.07
N THR A 164 14.12 10.16 8.66
CA THR A 164 13.94 9.88 10.09
C THR A 164 12.80 8.89 10.35
N LEU A 165 13.08 7.84 11.12
CA LEU A 165 12.08 6.94 11.67
C LEU A 165 11.59 7.53 13.00
N ASN A 166 10.34 7.95 13.04
CA ASN A 166 9.66 8.56 14.18
C ASN A 166 8.67 7.54 14.75
N VAL A 167 8.85 7.17 16.02
CA VAL A 167 7.99 6.21 16.71
C VAL A 167 7.21 6.96 17.77
N PHE A 168 5.89 6.97 17.65
CA PHE A 168 4.99 7.64 18.59
C PHE A 168 4.29 6.62 19.49
N ASP A 169 4.06 6.99 20.75
CA ASP A 169 3.14 6.29 21.65
C ASP A 169 1.71 6.69 21.27
N LEU A 170 0.91 5.73 20.81
CA LEU A 170 -0.47 5.97 20.36
C LEU A 170 -1.43 6.27 21.52
N THR A 171 -1.05 5.95 22.75
CA THR A 171 -1.86 6.23 23.95
C THR A 171 -1.68 7.65 24.46
N THR A 172 -0.50 8.25 24.24
CA THR A 172 -0.18 9.62 24.68
C THR A 172 0.03 10.61 23.53
N ASP A 173 0.10 10.12 22.29
CA ASP A 173 0.44 10.86 21.07
C ASP A 173 1.78 11.59 21.13
N LYS A 174 2.73 11.05 21.92
CA LYS A 174 4.06 11.61 22.11
C LYS A 174 5.10 10.82 21.34
N LEU A 175 6.10 11.53 20.85
CA LEU A 175 7.28 10.92 20.23
C LEU A 175 8.07 10.13 21.29
N LEU A 176 8.18 8.82 21.11
CA LEU A 176 8.99 7.92 21.93
C LEU A 176 10.43 7.88 21.45
N ARG A 177 10.61 7.85 20.13
CA ARG A 177 11.92 7.69 19.51
C ARG A 177 11.96 8.38 18.16
N GLN A 178 13.08 9.03 17.88
CA GLN A 178 13.41 9.50 16.54
C GLN A 178 14.80 8.99 16.20
N TYR A 179 14.90 8.27 15.09
CA TYR A 179 16.14 7.72 14.58
C TYR A 179 16.40 8.29 13.20
N ARG A 180 17.56 8.93 13.01
CA ARG A 180 18.01 9.38 11.69
C ARG A 180 18.70 8.21 10.98
N LEU A 181 18.25 7.88 9.77
CA LEU A 181 18.94 6.86 8.97
C LEU A 181 20.39 7.29 8.72
N ARG A 182 21.29 6.30 8.80
CA ARG A 182 22.72 6.58 8.62
C ARG A 182 22.98 6.92 7.15
N PRO A 183 23.89 7.86 6.85
CA PRO A 183 24.23 8.21 5.47
C PRO A 183 24.68 7.01 4.62
N GLU A 184 25.31 5.99 5.24
CA GLU A 184 25.73 4.76 4.58
C GLU A 184 24.58 3.82 4.19
N ASP A 185 23.39 3.98 4.80
CA ASP A 185 22.22 3.12 4.53
C ASP A 185 21.33 3.67 3.41
N VAL A 186 21.62 4.88 2.94
CA VAL A 186 20.91 5.57 1.86
C VAL A 186 21.86 5.93 0.73
N ASN A 187 21.33 6.18 -0.46
CA ASN A 187 22.10 6.62 -1.61
C ASN A 187 21.40 7.79 -2.32
N GLN A 188 22.01 8.31 -3.38
CA GLN A 188 21.51 9.49 -4.12
C GLN A 188 20.13 9.30 -4.75
N ASN A 189 19.72 8.05 -4.99
CA ASN A 189 18.43 7.70 -5.57
C ASN A 189 17.43 7.22 -4.51
N THR A 190 17.79 7.18 -3.23
CA THR A 190 16.92 6.62 -2.20
C THR A 190 15.56 7.31 -2.21
N PHE A 191 14.51 6.50 -2.25
CA PHE A 191 13.11 6.89 -2.13
C PHE A 191 12.37 5.74 -1.45
N ILE A 192 11.88 5.98 -0.23
CA ILE A 192 11.30 4.93 0.61
C ILE A 192 9.80 5.17 0.75
N ALA A 193 9.00 4.30 0.14
CA ALA A 193 7.54 4.42 0.17
C ALA A 193 6.87 3.50 1.21
N ASN A 194 7.49 2.39 1.59
CA ASN A 194 6.87 1.36 2.42
C ASN A 194 7.66 0.98 3.68
N ILE A 195 6.95 0.50 4.70
CA ILE A 195 7.51 0.04 5.97
C ILE A 195 6.75 -1.19 6.47
N ALA A 196 7.49 -2.20 6.96
CA ALA A 196 6.95 -3.35 7.68
C ALA A 196 7.63 -3.46 9.05
N ILE A 197 6.87 -3.76 10.10
CA ILE A 197 7.37 -3.86 11.48
C ILE A 197 7.32 -5.31 11.93
N ASP A 198 8.48 -5.85 12.30
CA ASP A 198 8.63 -7.22 12.78
C ASP A 198 8.89 -7.23 14.29
N LEU A 199 7.92 -7.71 15.04
CA LEU A 199 8.07 -8.03 16.45
C LEU A 199 8.37 -9.53 16.57
N GLY A 200 9.56 -9.84 17.08
CA GLY A 200 9.99 -11.22 17.32
C GLY A 200 9.48 -11.79 18.64
N LYS A 201 10.09 -12.90 19.09
CA LYS A 201 9.69 -13.61 20.32
C LYS A 201 9.87 -12.77 21.59
N GLY A 202 10.74 -11.76 21.56
CA GLY A 202 10.93 -10.82 22.68
C GLY A 202 9.84 -9.74 22.79
N GLY A 203 8.85 -9.72 21.89
CA GLY A 203 7.76 -8.75 21.92
C GLY A 203 8.21 -7.34 21.54
N CYS A 204 7.76 -6.34 22.30
CA CYS A 204 7.92 -4.92 21.94
C CYS A 204 9.38 -4.45 21.85
N ASP A 205 10.29 -5.05 22.63
CA ASP A 205 11.71 -4.68 22.64
C ASP A 205 12.55 -5.43 21.59
N ASP A 206 12.02 -6.55 21.08
CA ASP A 206 12.56 -7.31 19.93
C ASP A 206 11.85 -6.86 18.65
N ALA A 207 12.07 -5.58 18.31
CA ALA A 207 11.41 -4.91 17.20
C ALA A 207 12.39 -4.53 16.10
N PHE A 208 12.00 -4.78 14.86
CA PHE A 208 12.72 -4.36 13.67
C PHE A 208 11.77 -3.64 12.71
N ALA A 209 12.29 -2.65 11.98
CA ALA A 209 11.59 -2.04 10.87
C ALA A 209 12.31 -2.37 9.56
N TYR A 210 11.54 -2.77 8.55
CA TYR A 210 11.98 -3.00 7.19
C TYR A 210 11.44 -1.90 6.30
N MET A 211 12.30 -1.23 5.55
CA MET A 211 11.99 -0.06 4.75
C MET A 211 12.42 -0.31 3.31
N SER A 212 11.46 -0.37 2.39
CA SER A 212 11.72 -0.66 0.98
C SER A 212 12.13 0.60 0.24
N ASP A 213 13.41 0.67 -0.11
CA ASP A 213 13.98 1.75 -0.91
C ASP A 213 13.78 1.46 -2.40
N GLU A 214 12.69 1.99 -2.94
CA GLU A 214 12.14 1.75 -4.27
C GLU A 214 13.13 2.17 -5.37
N LEU A 215 13.60 3.42 -5.34
CA LEU A 215 14.49 3.97 -6.37
C LEU A 215 15.98 3.81 -6.04
N GLY A 216 16.31 3.53 -4.77
CA GLY A 216 17.66 3.15 -4.37
C GLY A 216 17.95 1.64 -4.47
N TYR A 217 16.95 0.82 -4.77
CA TYR A 217 17.01 -0.63 -4.94
C TYR A 217 17.61 -1.39 -3.74
N GLY A 218 17.07 -1.15 -2.55
CA GLY A 218 17.56 -1.79 -1.34
C GLY A 218 16.51 -1.96 -0.25
N LEU A 219 16.85 -2.79 0.72
CA LEU A 219 16.05 -2.98 1.92
C LEU A 219 16.82 -2.43 3.10
N ILE A 220 16.30 -1.40 3.75
CA ILE A 220 16.91 -0.83 4.97
C ILE A 220 16.25 -1.48 6.18
N VAL A 221 17.06 -2.09 7.02
CA VAL A 221 16.65 -2.71 8.28
C VAL A 221 17.01 -1.77 9.41
N TYR A 222 16.11 -1.52 10.34
CA TYR A 222 16.39 -0.85 11.61
C TYR A 222 16.14 -1.81 12.77
N SER A 223 17.10 -1.91 13.70
CA SER A 223 16.97 -2.65 14.95
C SER A 223 16.64 -1.71 16.10
N TRP A 224 15.52 -1.97 16.79
CA TRP A 224 15.13 -1.23 18.00
C TRP A 224 16.15 -1.40 19.13
N GLN A 225 16.63 -2.63 19.32
CA GLN A 225 17.56 -2.95 20.41
C GLN A 225 18.92 -2.29 20.21
N LEU A 226 19.47 -2.35 18.99
CA LEU A 226 20.77 -1.75 18.68
C LEU A 226 20.68 -0.24 18.43
N ASN A 227 19.46 0.26 18.19
CA ASN A 227 19.19 1.62 17.70
C ASN A 227 20.09 1.96 16.50
N LYS A 228 20.14 1.03 15.54
CA LYS A 228 21.04 1.06 14.39
C LYS A 228 20.31 0.50 13.19
N SER A 229 20.52 1.10 12.02
CA SER A 229 20.10 0.54 10.73
C SER A 229 21.27 -0.07 9.96
N TRP A 230 20.95 -0.88 8.96
CA TRP A 230 21.87 -1.33 7.90
C TRP A 230 21.07 -1.55 6.61
N ARG A 231 21.78 -1.59 5.49
CA ARG A 231 21.18 -1.78 4.17
C ARG A 231 21.56 -3.12 3.58
N LEU A 232 20.57 -3.82 3.03
CA LEU A 232 20.76 -4.98 2.18
C LEU A 232 20.61 -4.61 0.71
N TYR A 233 21.40 -5.28 -0.12
CA TYR A 233 21.29 -5.24 -1.57
C TYR A 233 21.04 -6.65 -2.10
N HIS A 234 20.11 -6.77 -3.04
CA HIS A 234 19.81 -8.01 -3.72
C HIS A 234 19.22 -7.70 -5.10
N SER A 235 19.50 -8.51 -6.12
CA SER A 235 18.96 -8.25 -7.47
C SER A 235 17.44 -8.42 -7.55
N TYR A 236 16.83 -9.07 -6.55
CA TYR A 236 15.37 -9.19 -6.45
C TYR A 236 14.70 -7.87 -6.01
N PHE A 237 15.48 -6.86 -5.62
CA PHE A 237 14.98 -5.51 -5.35
C PHE A 237 14.90 -4.64 -6.61
N MET A 238 15.48 -5.10 -7.72
CA MET A 238 15.49 -4.36 -8.98
C MET A 238 14.16 -4.51 -9.72
N PRO A 239 13.71 -3.50 -10.48
CA PRO A 239 12.55 -3.62 -11.34
C PRO A 239 12.77 -4.64 -12.47
N ASP A 240 11.68 -5.24 -12.95
CA ASP A 240 11.67 -6.02 -14.18
C ASP A 240 11.49 -5.05 -15.37
N PRO A 241 12.49 -4.95 -16.28
CA PRO A 241 12.43 -4.00 -17.40
C PRO A 241 11.28 -4.30 -18.39
N LEU A 242 10.66 -5.49 -18.33
CA LEU A 242 9.52 -5.87 -19.17
C LEU A 242 8.17 -5.57 -18.51
N ALA A 243 8.15 -5.19 -17.23
CA ALA A 243 6.94 -4.92 -16.46
C ALA A 243 6.79 -3.43 -16.12
N GLY A 244 7.38 -2.54 -16.91
CA GLY A 244 7.33 -1.10 -16.66
C GLY A 244 6.15 -0.35 -17.28
N ASP A 245 5.30 -1.00 -18.08
CA ASP A 245 4.18 -0.39 -18.80
C ASP A 245 2.86 -0.61 -18.05
N TYR A 246 2.14 0.47 -17.77
CA TYR A 246 0.91 0.47 -16.98
C TYR A 246 -0.27 1.00 -17.81
N ASN A 247 -1.46 0.46 -17.57
CA ASN A 247 -2.68 0.98 -18.17
C ASN A 247 -3.79 1.11 -17.12
N ILE A 248 -3.83 2.27 -16.48
CA ILE A 248 -4.68 2.51 -15.31
C ILE A 248 -5.54 3.75 -15.53
N GLY A 249 -6.85 3.61 -15.30
CA GLY A 249 -7.80 4.73 -15.45
C GLY A 249 -7.89 5.29 -16.87
N GLY A 250 -7.57 4.47 -17.89
CA GLY A 250 -7.52 4.88 -19.29
C GLY A 250 -6.27 5.66 -19.69
N LEU A 251 -5.26 5.72 -18.81
CA LEU A 251 -3.98 6.35 -19.06
C LEU A 251 -2.90 5.29 -19.22
N ASN A 252 -2.10 5.43 -20.28
CA ASN A 252 -0.88 4.64 -20.46
C ASN A 252 0.33 5.49 -20.05
N PHE A 253 1.19 4.92 -19.21
CA PHE A 253 2.41 5.55 -18.70
C PHE A 253 3.41 4.48 -18.27
N GLN A 254 4.66 4.88 -18.05
CA GLN A 254 5.74 3.97 -17.71
C GLN A 254 6.33 4.30 -16.33
N TRP A 255 6.44 3.27 -15.48
CA TRP A 255 7.10 3.29 -14.18
C TRP A 255 8.17 2.19 -14.09
N GLY A 256 8.90 1.94 -15.18
CA GLY A 256 9.87 0.83 -15.28
C GLY A 256 11.08 0.91 -14.35
N GLU A 257 11.25 2.00 -13.59
CA GLU A 257 12.34 2.17 -12.62
C GLU A 257 11.93 1.81 -11.19
N GLU A 258 10.66 1.49 -10.92
CA GLU A 258 10.19 1.27 -9.55
C GLU A 258 10.57 -0.13 -9.02
N GLY A 259 11.56 -0.15 -8.13
CA GLY A 259 12.11 -1.35 -7.49
C GLY A 259 11.26 -1.86 -6.32
N ILE A 260 11.90 -2.51 -5.34
CA ILE A 260 11.25 -3.08 -4.14
C ILE A 260 10.24 -2.12 -3.51
N PHE A 261 9.00 -2.59 -3.32
CA PHE A 261 7.89 -1.73 -2.89
C PHE A 261 6.95 -2.40 -1.90
N GLY A 262 6.15 -3.37 -2.34
CA GLY A 262 5.23 -4.11 -1.49
C GLY A 262 5.99 -5.05 -0.57
N MET A 263 5.62 -5.09 0.72
CA MET A 263 6.20 -6.00 1.70
C MET A 263 5.13 -6.47 2.71
N SER A 264 5.17 -7.74 3.08
CA SER A 264 4.33 -8.30 4.13
C SER A 264 5.07 -9.37 4.92
N LEU A 265 4.73 -9.49 6.20
CA LEU A 265 5.38 -10.41 7.12
C LEU A 265 4.46 -11.58 7.43
N SER A 266 4.97 -12.81 7.31
CA SER A 266 4.26 -14.00 7.75
C SER A 266 4.02 -14.00 9.26
N PRO A 267 3.11 -14.85 9.77
CA PRO A 267 3.13 -15.24 11.18
C PRO A 267 4.52 -15.75 11.60
N ILE A 268 4.83 -15.64 12.89
CA ILE A 268 6.09 -16.16 13.45
C ILE A 268 6.14 -17.68 13.26
N ALA A 269 7.17 -18.16 12.59
CA ALA A 269 7.44 -19.58 12.41
C ALA A 269 8.03 -20.21 13.70
N LEU A 270 8.13 -21.54 13.72
CA LEU A 270 8.62 -22.29 14.88
C LEU A 270 10.04 -21.86 15.32
N ASP A 271 10.89 -21.51 14.36
CA ASP A 271 12.25 -21.02 14.61
C ASP A 271 12.28 -19.63 15.29
N GLY A 272 11.15 -18.92 15.34
CA GLY A 272 11.01 -17.62 15.97
C GLY A 272 11.23 -16.43 15.05
N PHE A 273 11.38 -16.68 13.76
CA PHE A 273 11.49 -15.66 12.74
C PHE A 273 10.24 -15.66 11.86
N ARG A 274 10.10 -14.61 11.05
CA ARG A 274 9.06 -14.51 10.03
C ARG A 274 9.69 -14.70 8.66
N THR A 275 8.84 -14.88 7.66
CA THR A 275 9.20 -14.68 6.27
C THR A 275 8.73 -13.29 5.87
N LEU A 276 9.63 -12.48 5.32
CA LEU A 276 9.27 -11.27 4.61
C LEU A 276 8.99 -11.65 3.15
N PHE A 277 7.75 -11.49 2.72
CA PHE A 277 7.38 -11.46 1.31
C PHE A 277 7.56 -10.04 0.79
N PHE A 278 8.04 -9.91 -0.45
CA PHE A 278 8.25 -8.62 -1.08
C PHE A 278 8.30 -8.73 -2.61
N HIS A 279 8.06 -7.60 -3.27
CA HIS A 279 8.18 -7.48 -4.71
C HIS A 279 8.57 -6.07 -5.15
N PRO A 280 9.28 -5.93 -6.29
CA PRO A 280 9.34 -4.67 -7.00
C PRO A 280 7.96 -4.23 -7.49
N LEU A 281 7.71 -2.92 -7.51
CA LEU A 281 6.45 -2.38 -8.05
C LEU A 281 6.35 -2.71 -9.54
N SER A 282 7.41 -2.45 -10.32
CA SER A 282 7.51 -2.88 -11.71
C SER A 282 7.92 -4.34 -11.82
N SER A 283 7.03 -5.22 -11.34
CA SER A 283 7.15 -6.67 -11.47
C SER A 283 5.81 -7.38 -11.21
N ASN A 284 5.64 -8.55 -11.80
CA ASN A 284 4.56 -9.50 -11.46
C ASN A 284 5.02 -10.59 -10.49
N ARG A 285 6.29 -10.54 -10.03
CA ARG A 285 6.92 -11.57 -9.19
C ARG A 285 6.70 -11.31 -7.72
N GLU A 286 6.92 -12.36 -6.94
CA GLU A 286 7.02 -12.32 -5.49
C GLU A 286 8.34 -12.99 -5.08
N PHE A 287 8.93 -12.48 -4.02
CA PHE A 287 10.14 -13.02 -3.42
C PHE A 287 9.92 -13.22 -1.93
N ALA A 288 10.73 -14.08 -1.32
CA ALA A 288 10.66 -14.35 0.10
C ALA A 288 12.05 -14.45 0.72
N VAL A 289 12.20 -13.97 1.95
CA VAL A 289 13.42 -14.11 2.75
C VAL A 289 13.08 -14.26 4.22
N SER A 290 13.82 -15.09 4.94
CA SER A 290 13.64 -15.22 6.39
C SER A 290 14.15 -13.96 7.10
N THR A 291 13.39 -13.44 8.06
CA THR A 291 13.83 -12.31 8.88
C THR A 291 15.03 -12.64 9.75
N ARG A 292 15.35 -13.93 9.97
CA ARG A 292 16.63 -14.36 10.57
C ARG A 292 17.83 -13.80 9.83
N ILE A 293 17.75 -13.76 8.50
CA ILE A 293 18.82 -13.24 7.64
C ILE A 293 18.85 -11.72 7.70
N LEU A 294 17.67 -11.09 7.61
CA LEU A 294 17.55 -9.63 7.61
C LEU A 294 18.01 -8.99 8.93
N ARG A 295 17.77 -9.68 10.06
CA ARG A 295 18.10 -9.20 11.41
C ARG A 295 19.60 -9.29 11.74
N ASP A 296 20.40 -9.97 10.92
CA ASP A 296 21.84 -10.09 11.09
C ASP A 296 22.59 -9.18 10.12
N GLU A 297 23.16 -8.08 10.62
CA GLU A 297 23.92 -7.12 9.81
C GLU A 297 25.08 -7.77 9.05
N SER A 298 25.71 -8.81 9.61
CA SER A 298 26.84 -9.49 8.94
C SER A 298 26.43 -10.24 7.68
N ARG A 299 25.13 -10.50 7.51
CA ARG A 299 24.53 -11.20 6.37
C ARG A 299 24.08 -10.25 5.27
N ALA A 300 24.19 -8.94 5.46
CA ALA A 300 23.71 -7.94 4.51
C ALA A 300 24.34 -8.04 3.11
N GLU A 301 25.60 -8.50 3.04
CA GLU A 301 26.35 -8.68 1.79
C GLU A 301 26.54 -10.17 1.40
N ASP A 302 26.28 -11.11 2.31
CA ASP A 302 26.52 -12.55 2.14
C ASP A 302 25.27 -13.37 2.43
N SER A 303 24.19 -13.08 1.69
CA SER A 303 22.89 -13.76 1.83
C SER A 303 22.18 -14.05 0.51
N TRP A 304 22.89 -13.95 -0.63
CA TRP A 304 22.30 -14.11 -1.96
C TRP A 304 21.47 -15.40 -2.13
N HIS A 305 21.97 -16.52 -1.61
CA HIS A 305 21.30 -17.83 -1.75
C HIS A 305 20.17 -18.07 -0.74
N ASP A 306 19.93 -17.12 0.18
CA ASP A 306 18.86 -17.23 1.18
C ASP A 306 17.55 -16.59 0.74
N PHE A 307 17.59 -15.78 -0.32
CA PHE A 307 16.42 -15.22 -0.97
C PHE A 307 15.78 -16.24 -1.91
N GLN A 308 14.46 -16.34 -1.86
CA GLN A 308 13.68 -17.28 -2.64
C GLN A 308 12.86 -16.54 -3.69
N VAL A 309 12.85 -17.08 -4.90
CA VAL A 309 11.96 -16.65 -5.98
C VAL A 309 10.68 -17.47 -5.90
N LEU A 310 9.54 -16.80 -5.90
CA LEU A 310 8.24 -17.44 -6.00
C LEU A 310 7.68 -17.31 -7.44
N PRO A 311 6.73 -18.18 -7.84
CA PRO A 311 6.01 -18.03 -9.09
C PRO A 311 5.37 -16.63 -9.23
N GLU A 312 5.22 -16.15 -10.46
CA GLU A 312 4.57 -14.86 -10.73
C GLU A 312 3.08 -14.91 -10.38
N ARG A 313 2.49 -13.76 -10.04
CA ARG A 313 1.03 -13.59 -9.88
C ARG A 313 0.26 -13.74 -11.21
N GLY A 314 0.95 -13.54 -12.33
CA GLY A 314 0.40 -13.56 -13.68
C GLY A 314 0.36 -12.17 -14.33
N PRO A 315 -0.20 -12.05 -15.56
CA PRO A 315 -0.31 -10.77 -16.25
C PRO A 315 -1.11 -9.74 -15.46
N LEU A 316 -0.73 -8.46 -15.57
CA LEU A 316 -1.36 -7.35 -14.83
C LEU A 316 -1.31 -7.57 -13.30
N GLY A 317 -0.21 -8.16 -12.82
CA GLY A 317 0.01 -8.57 -11.44
C GLY A 317 0.76 -7.53 -10.60
N HIS A 318 0.88 -6.29 -11.08
CA HIS A 318 1.50 -5.19 -10.37
C HIS A 318 0.78 -4.87 -9.06
N SER A 319 1.55 -4.67 -8.01
CA SER A 319 1.07 -4.49 -6.64
C SER A 319 1.89 -3.40 -5.95
N THR A 320 1.21 -2.53 -5.20
CA THR A 320 1.84 -1.46 -4.42
C THR A 320 1.79 -1.75 -2.92
N ALA A 321 0.94 -2.65 -2.45
CA ALA A 321 0.80 -2.93 -1.03
C ALA A 321 0.33 -4.36 -0.82
N GLU A 322 0.90 -4.98 0.19
CA GLU A 322 0.47 -6.28 0.67
C GLU A 322 0.48 -6.31 2.20
N VAL A 323 -0.37 -7.17 2.75
CA VAL A 323 -0.48 -7.39 4.19
C VAL A 323 -0.86 -8.84 4.42
N MET A 324 -0.27 -9.47 5.43
CA MET A 324 -0.64 -10.81 5.85
C MET A 324 -1.20 -10.75 7.27
N ASP A 325 -2.33 -11.42 7.50
CA ASP A 325 -2.90 -11.53 8.83
C ASP A 325 -2.20 -12.61 9.69
N ASP A 326 -2.56 -12.68 10.96
CA ASP A 326 -1.97 -13.65 11.90
C ASP A 326 -2.30 -15.12 11.55
N ASN A 327 -3.26 -15.36 10.65
CA ASN A 327 -3.61 -16.71 10.17
C ASN A 327 -2.83 -17.08 8.89
N GLY A 328 -1.98 -16.19 8.39
CA GLY A 328 -1.22 -16.42 7.17
C GLY A 328 -2.02 -16.16 5.89
N LEU A 329 -3.12 -15.41 5.95
CA LEU A 329 -3.86 -14.96 4.77
C LEU A 329 -3.31 -13.62 4.31
N GLN A 330 -2.69 -13.62 3.13
CA GLN A 330 -2.16 -12.44 2.48
C GLN A 330 -3.22 -11.79 1.60
N PHE A 331 -3.26 -10.46 1.63
CA PHE A 331 -3.97 -9.62 0.68
C PHE A 331 -2.98 -8.69 -0.01
N PHE A 332 -3.14 -8.49 -1.31
CA PHE A 332 -2.33 -7.60 -2.12
C PHE A 332 -3.21 -6.88 -3.12
N ASN A 333 -2.93 -5.62 -3.39
CA ASN A 333 -3.65 -4.87 -4.41
C ASN A 333 -3.13 -5.18 -5.81
N LEU A 334 -4.01 -5.07 -6.81
CA LEU A 334 -3.72 -5.34 -8.21
C LEU A 334 -4.09 -4.09 -9.00
N VAL A 335 -3.12 -3.19 -9.20
CA VAL A 335 -3.39 -1.83 -9.68
C VAL A 335 -3.85 -1.79 -11.14
N ASP A 336 -3.36 -2.69 -11.99
CA ASP A 336 -3.81 -2.84 -13.38
C ASP A 336 -5.14 -3.62 -13.53
N GLN A 337 -5.70 -4.12 -12.43
CA GLN A 337 -6.96 -4.88 -12.43
C GLN A 337 -8.09 -4.19 -11.66
N ASN A 338 -7.85 -3.01 -11.08
CA ASN A 338 -8.78 -2.31 -10.19
C ASN A 338 -9.26 -3.21 -9.02
N ALA A 339 -8.35 -4.01 -8.47
CA ALA A 339 -8.73 -5.16 -7.63
C ALA A 339 -7.83 -5.34 -6.40
N VAL A 340 -8.28 -6.22 -5.50
CA VAL A 340 -7.48 -6.81 -4.42
C VAL A 340 -7.51 -8.33 -4.58
N GLY A 341 -6.32 -8.92 -4.58
CA GLY A 341 -6.10 -10.36 -4.56
C GLY A 341 -5.86 -10.89 -3.15
N CYS A 342 -5.89 -12.22 -3.04
CA CYS A 342 -5.52 -12.95 -1.83
C CYS A 342 -4.64 -14.15 -2.16
N TRP A 343 -3.90 -14.60 -1.15
CA TRP A 343 -3.21 -15.88 -1.12
C TRP A 343 -3.21 -16.44 0.30
N ASN A 344 -3.46 -17.74 0.45
CA ASN A 344 -3.34 -18.43 1.73
C ASN A 344 -1.98 -19.12 1.83
N SER A 345 -1.14 -18.70 2.80
CA SER A 345 0.23 -19.20 2.95
C SER A 345 0.34 -20.70 3.32
N LEU A 346 -0.77 -21.36 3.64
CA LEU A 346 -0.82 -22.81 3.80
C LEU A 346 -0.77 -23.57 2.46
N LEU A 347 -0.97 -22.85 1.35
CA LEU A 347 -0.86 -23.37 -0.01
C LEU A 347 0.44 -22.86 -0.65
N PRO A 348 1.07 -23.63 -1.55
CA PRO A 348 2.19 -23.13 -2.34
C PRO A 348 1.84 -21.81 -3.04
N TYR A 349 2.77 -20.85 -3.07
CA TYR A 349 2.59 -19.59 -3.80
C TYR A 349 2.54 -19.90 -5.30
N ALA A 350 1.35 -19.81 -5.89
CA ALA A 350 1.15 -20.06 -7.32
C ALA A 350 -0.14 -19.37 -7.78
N PRO A 351 -0.26 -18.96 -9.06
CA PRO A 351 -1.48 -18.37 -9.61
C PRO A 351 -2.75 -19.18 -9.34
N SER A 352 -2.66 -20.52 -9.33
CA SER A 352 -3.80 -21.40 -9.06
C SER A 352 -4.33 -21.33 -7.63
N ASN A 353 -3.52 -20.82 -6.69
CA ASN A 353 -3.84 -20.69 -5.27
C ASN A 353 -4.09 -19.23 -4.86
N GLN A 354 -4.29 -18.36 -5.86
CA GLN A 354 -4.62 -16.95 -5.69
C GLN A 354 -6.01 -16.67 -6.24
N ALA A 355 -6.69 -15.66 -5.68
CA ALA A 355 -7.97 -15.21 -6.19
C ALA A 355 -8.12 -13.71 -6.06
N VAL A 356 -8.91 -13.11 -6.96
CA VAL A 356 -9.41 -11.75 -6.83
C VAL A 356 -10.63 -11.76 -5.89
N VAL A 357 -10.52 -11.07 -4.76
CA VAL A 357 -11.55 -11.03 -3.70
C VAL A 357 -12.41 -9.78 -3.73
N ALA A 358 -11.91 -8.71 -4.33
CA ALA A 358 -12.62 -7.45 -4.52
C ALA A 358 -12.17 -6.80 -5.82
N ARG A 359 -13.12 -6.27 -6.59
CA ARG A 359 -12.85 -5.49 -7.79
C ARG A 359 -13.95 -4.46 -8.01
N HIS A 360 -13.57 -3.26 -8.39
CA HIS A 360 -14.54 -2.25 -8.81
C HIS A 360 -13.90 -1.24 -9.77
N ASP A 361 -14.29 -1.25 -11.04
CA ASP A 361 -13.57 -0.51 -12.09
C ASP A 361 -13.68 1.03 -11.98
N GLU A 362 -14.71 1.56 -11.32
CA GLU A 362 -14.81 3.01 -11.05
C GLU A 362 -14.27 3.44 -9.68
N ALA A 363 -14.54 2.65 -8.64
CA ALA A 363 -14.20 2.99 -7.26
C ALA A 363 -12.74 2.69 -6.94
N MET A 364 -12.14 1.69 -7.59
CA MET A 364 -10.79 1.18 -7.33
C MET A 364 -9.83 1.42 -8.50
N ILE A 365 -9.87 2.61 -9.12
CA ILE A 365 -8.98 2.94 -10.25
C ILE A 365 -7.51 2.75 -9.87
N PHE A 366 -7.12 3.19 -8.67
CA PHE A 366 -5.80 2.89 -8.13
C PHE A 366 -5.96 2.47 -6.67
N PRO A 367 -6.07 1.17 -6.36
CA PRO A 367 -6.05 0.70 -4.98
C PRO A 367 -4.63 0.89 -4.46
N ALA A 368 -4.36 1.93 -3.67
CA ALA A 368 -3.01 2.32 -3.29
C ALA A 368 -2.47 1.54 -2.09
N ASP A 369 -3.33 1.20 -1.12
CA ASP A 369 -2.95 0.54 0.12
C ASP A 369 -4.03 -0.43 0.61
N VAL A 370 -3.60 -1.50 1.27
CA VAL A 370 -4.47 -2.51 1.88
C VAL A 370 -4.03 -2.80 3.31
N LYS A 371 -4.99 -2.93 4.21
CA LYS A 371 -4.77 -3.25 5.63
C LYS A 371 -5.82 -4.23 6.12
N VAL A 372 -5.43 -5.13 7.02
CA VAL A 372 -6.37 -6.01 7.73
C VAL A 372 -6.41 -5.60 9.20
N ASN A 373 -7.59 -5.30 9.70
CA ASN A 373 -7.77 -4.98 11.12
C ASN A 373 -9.06 -5.60 11.63
N ARG A 374 -8.95 -6.44 12.67
CA ARG A 374 -10.10 -7.07 13.36
C ARG A 374 -11.08 -7.79 12.39
N GLY A 375 -10.54 -8.52 11.43
CA GLY A 375 -11.32 -9.28 10.44
C GLY A 375 -11.99 -8.44 9.36
N LEU A 376 -11.64 -7.16 9.24
CA LEU A 376 -12.08 -6.27 8.18
C LEU A 376 -10.88 -5.94 7.27
N LEU A 377 -11.05 -6.14 5.96
CA LEU A 377 -10.13 -5.66 4.95
C LEU A 377 -10.47 -4.20 4.65
N TRP A 378 -9.47 -3.33 4.78
CA TRP A 378 -9.52 -1.91 4.48
C TRP A 378 -8.72 -1.65 3.21
N ILE A 379 -9.29 -0.87 2.30
CA ILE A 379 -8.69 -0.58 0.99
C ILE A 379 -8.71 0.93 0.80
N MET A 380 -7.53 1.52 0.71
CA MET A 380 -7.37 2.90 0.27
C MET A 380 -7.30 2.91 -1.25
N THR A 381 -8.11 3.74 -1.89
CA THR A 381 -8.04 3.92 -3.34
C THR A 381 -8.13 5.38 -3.72
N ASP A 382 -7.33 5.73 -4.71
CA ASP A 382 -7.23 7.08 -5.25
C ASP A 382 -7.23 7.03 -6.79
N ARG A 383 -6.82 8.14 -7.39
CA ARG A 383 -6.61 8.29 -8.83
C ARG A 383 -5.19 8.79 -9.11
N MET A 384 -4.20 8.22 -8.41
CA MET A 384 -2.81 8.66 -8.45
C MET A 384 -2.23 8.80 -9.86
N PRO A 385 -2.42 7.86 -10.80
CA PRO A 385 -1.97 8.05 -12.17
C PRO A 385 -2.54 9.33 -12.81
N VAL A 386 -3.84 9.57 -12.65
CA VAL A 386 -4.52 10.78 -13.17
C VAL A 386 -3.97 12.03 -12.50
N PHE A 387 -3.70 12.00 -11.19
CA PHE A 387 -3.17 13.13 -10.44
C PHE A 387 -1.74 13.52 -10.83
N LEU A 388 -0.92 12.53 -11.19
CA LEU A 388 0.49 12.71 -11.55
C LEU A 388 0.67 13.10 -13.02
N VAL A 389 -0.09 12.47 -13.93
CA VAL A 389 0.10 12.67 -15.39
C VAL A 389 -0.98 13.53 -16.05
N SER A 390 -2.04 13.89 -15.33
CA SER A 390 -3.19 14.65 -15.83
C SER A 390 -3.82 15.54 -14.74
N THR A 391 -5.12 15.81 -14.80
CA THR A 391 -5.88 16.62 -13.84
C THR A 391 -7.10 15.85 -13.35
N LEU A 392 -7.31 15.85 -12.02
CA LEU A 392 -8.48 15.23 -11.41
C LEU A 392 -9.76 16.02 -11.70
N ASN A 393 -10.88 15.31 -11.84
CA ASN A 393 -12.20 15.92 -11.91
C ASN A 393 -12.79 16.08 -10.51
N TYR A 394 -12.77 17.29 -9.97
CA TYR A 394 -13.28 17.59 -8.61
C TYR A 394 -14.82 17.67 -8.51
N THR A 395 -15.55 17.44 -9.62
CA THR A 395 -17.01 17.22 -9.57
C THR A 395 -17.37 15.76 -9.21
N ASP A 396 -16.40 14.86 -9.32
CA ASP A 396 -16.51 13.42 -9.03
C ASP A 396 -15.69 13.03 -7.80
N VAL A 397 -15.94 11.86 -7.23
CA VAL A 397 -15.19 11.28 -6.11
C VAL A 397 -13.85 10.74 -6.62
N ASN A 398 -12.75 11.26 -6.06
CA ASN A 398 -11.39 10.92 -6.46
C ASN A 398 -10.70 9.97 -5.48
N PHE A 399 -11.07 9.99 -4.20
CA PHE A 399 -10.43 9.21 -3.15
C PHE A 399 -11.48 8.47 -2.34
N ARG A 400 -11.22 7.20 -1.99
CA ARG A 400 -12.12 6.39 -1.15
C ARG A 400 -11.33 5.54 -0.17
N ILE A 401 -11.97 5.28 0.97
CA ILE A 401 -11.60 4.19 1.87
C ILE A 401 -12.77 3.21 1.87
N LEU A 402 -12.52 2.01 1.37
CA LEU A 402 -13.48 0.92 1.24
C LEU A 402 -13.20 -0.14 2.31
N THR A 403 -14.24 -0.89 2.67
CA THR A 403 -14.10 -2.01 3.59
C THR A 403 -14.92 -3.21 3.16
N VAL A 404 -14.43 -4.41 3.47
CA VAL A 404 -15.15 -5.67 3.30
C VAL A 404 -14.76 -6.64 4.41
N PRO A 405 -15.70 -7.38 5.03
CA PRO A 405 -15.32 -8.41 5.99
C PRO A 405 -14.44 -9.47 5.31
N VAL A 406 -13.31 -9.81 5.92
CA VAL A 406 -12.33 -10.76 5.37
C VAL A 406 -13.00 -12.08 5.00
N ARG A 407 -13.83 -12.62 5.91
CA ARG A 407 -14.57 -13.87 5.71
C ARG A 407 -15.47 -13.81 4.46
N ASP A 408 -16.09 -12.66 4.20
CA ASP A 408 -17.03 -12.51 3.09
C ASP A 408 -16.24 -12.32 1.79
N ALA A 409 -15.11 -11.62 1.84
CA ALA A 409 -14.23 -11.38 0.70
C ALA A 409 -13.62 -12.68 0.14
N ILE A 410 -13.19 -13.59 1.00
CA ILE A 410 -12.57 -14.86 0.58
C ILE A 410 -13.59 -15.98 0.32
N ALA A 411 -14.84 -15.85 0.77
CA ALA A 411 -15.83 -16.92 0.71
C ALA A 411 -15.97 -17.53 -0.71
N GLY A 412 -15.79 -18.85 -0.81
CA GLY A 412 -15.89 -19.57 -2.08
C GLY A 412 -14.72 -19.36 -3.04
N THR A 413 -13.64 -18.72 -2.59
CA THR A 413 -12.38 -18.61 -3.33
C THR A 413 -11.37 -19.67 -2.86
N VAL A 414 -10.26 -19.84 -3.59
CA VAL A 414 -9.17 -20.75 -3.19
C VAL A 414 -8.43 -20.30 -1.92
N CYS A 415 -8.62 -19.05 -1.48
CA CYS A 415 -8.01 -18.53 -0.25
C CYS A 415 -8.80 -18.91 1.01
N ASP A 416 -10.06 -19.33 0.86
CA ASP A 416 -10.90 -19.79 1.97
C ASP A 416 -10.49 -21.19 2.38
N ASN A 417 -9.71 -21.28 3.46
CA ASN A 417 -9.31 -22.55 4.05
C ASN A 417 -10.27 -23.00 5.16
N SER A 418 -11.54 -22.61 5.12
CA SER A 418 -12.55 -23.12 6.04
C SER A 418 -12.76 -24.62 5.80
N PRO A 419 -12.47 -25.50 6.78
CA PRO A 419 -12.78 -26.93 6.67
C PRO A 419 -14.29 -27.21 6.54
N TRP A 420 -15.14 -26.20 6.72
CA TRP A 420 -16.58 -26.32 6.93
C TRP A 420 -17.44 -25.79 5.79
N THR A 421 -16.87 -25.31 4.67
CA THR A 421 -17.65 -24.81 3.52
C THR A 421 -18.04 -25.89 2.50
N TYR A 422 -17.74 -27.17 2.75
CA TYR A 422 -18.38 -28.30 2.05
C TYR A 422 -19.77 -28.61 2.64
N THR A 423 -20.71 -27.68 2.47
CA THR A 423 -22.16 -27.90 2.62
C THR A 423 -22.88 -27.00 1.62
N GLY A 424 -23.62 -27.43 0.62
CA GLY A 424 -24.00 -28.74 0.12
C GLY A 424 -25.05 -28.48 -0.97
N ASN A 425 -25.02 -29.25 -2.06
CA ASN A 425 -26.24 -29.65 -2.74
C ASN A 425 -26.10 -31.14 -3.00
N GLN A 426 -27.03 -31.89 -2.40
CA GLN A 426 -27.14 -33.34 -2.44
C GLN A 426 -27.30 -33.86 -3.87
N LEU A 427 -26.78 -35.06 -4.14
CA LEU A 427 -27.56 -36.25 -4.52
C LEU A 427 -26.67 -37.49 -4.26
N GLY A 428 -27.20 -38.45 -3.50
CA GLY A 428 -26.42 -39.49 -2.83
C GLY A 428 -26.05 -40.73 -3.65
N GLY A 429 -25.23 -41.58 -3.03
CA GLY A 429 -24.95 -42.96 -3.40
C GLY A 429 -24.01 -43.60 -2.37
N PRO A 430 -24.23 -44.86 -1.95
CA PRO A 430 -23.45 -45.50 -0.90
C PRO A 430 -22.07 -45.91 -1.45
N TYR A 431 -21.09 -46.07 -0.58
CA TYR A 431 -19.68 -46.42 -0.83
C TYR A 431 -18.72 -45.24 -1.00
N GLY A 432 -17.91 -45.00 0.03
CA GLY A 432 -16.75 -44.11 0.00
C GLY A 432 -16.09 -44.01 1.37
N GLN A 433 -15.50 -45.11 1.86
CA GLN A 433 -14.73 -45.14 3.11
C GLN A 433 -13.45 -44.28 3.01
N PRO A 434 -12.97 -43.68 4.13
CA PRO A 434 -11.72 -42.90 4.16
C PRO A 434 -10.47 -43.79 4.10
N TRP A 435 -9.44 -43.28 3.42
CA TRP A 435 -8.14 -43.93 3.25
C TRP A 435 -7.17 -43.50 4.34
N TRP A 436 -7.10 -44.25 5.43
CA TRP A 436 -5.92 -44.37 6.29
C TRP A 436 -5.90 -45.77 6.90
N ASP A 437 -5.48 -46.72 6.08
CA ASP A 437 -4.96 -48.01 6.53
C ASP A 437 -3.93 -48.46 5.47
N ARG A 438 -2.68 -48.04 5.68
CA ARG A 438 -1.42 -48.75 5.38
C ARG A 438 -0.20 -47.91 5.72
#